data_AF-A0A0A8UM71-F1
#
_entry.id   AF-A0A0A8UM71-F1
#
_cell.length_a   1.000
_cell.length_b   1.000
_cell.length_c   1.000
_cell.angle_alpha   90.00
_cell.angle_beta   90.00
_cell.angle_gamma   90.00
#
_symmetry.space_group_name_H-M   'P 1'
#
loop_
_entity.id
_entity.type
_entity.pdbx_description
1 polymer ?
#
loop_
_entity_poly.entity_id
_entity_poly.type
_entity_poly.pdbx_seq_one_letter_code
_entity_poly.pdbx_strand_id
1 'polypeptide(L)'
;MYKIITKFLIACINKRIGDLMKFSGKFENQYNEFWNNVVVLAYKQIKAYAKISAKPSFFSGHNYTVDLNHWVNKYCDGALSLLNNLSRQLPLFDDKDNAALYLEQTKAAVVGDLTKFKTFLHKQSIAVARIEQTLSIVNPVVVSDTEMNEVGAEFTEEVTPQETIPSTFVTIEKDWNEFMKGVEEKYPSLLDMLMTPPTNTSSSQTSFDDSMTFGFN
;
A
#
# COMPACT_ATOMS: atom_id res chain seq x y z
N MET A 1 18.88 -6.72 5.89
CA MET A 1 17.91 -7.59 5.18
C MET A 1 16.48 -7.07 5.22
N TYR A 2 15.87 -6.82 6.39
CA TYR A 2 14.46 -6.38 6.51
C TYR A 2 14.06 -5.19 5.61
N LYS A 3 14.88 -4.12 5.52
CA LYS A 3 14.59 -2.94 4.67
C LYS A 3 14.54 -3.23 3.15
N ILE A 4 15.16 -4.31 2.69
CA ILE A 4 15.16 -4.70 1.27
C ILE A 4 13.88 -5.48 0.96
N ILE A 5 13.48 -6.38 1.86
CA ILE A 5 12.25 -7.19 1.74
C ILE A 5 11.00 -6.30 1.76
N THR A 6 10.92 -5.31 2.66
CA THR A 6 9.76 -4.40 2.74
C THR A 6 9.65 -3.50 1.49
N LYS A 7 10.78 -3.03 0.95
CA LYS A 7 10.78 -2.23 -0.29
C LYS A 7 10.40 -3.07 -1.51
N PHE A 8 10.78 -4.34 -1.54
CA PHE A 8 10.42 -5.28 -2.60
C PHE A 8 8.93 -5.67 -2.52
N LEU A 9 8.40 -5.98 -1.33
CA LEU A 9 6.97 -6.18 -1.11
C LEU A 9 6.15 -4.95 -1.49
N ILE A 10 6.56 -3.75 -1.10
CA ILE A 10 5.88 -2.50 -1.48
C ILE A 10 5.98 -2.23 -2.99
N ALA A 11 7.11 -2.53 -3.63
CA ALA A 11 7.29 -2.38 -5.08
C ALA A 11 6.49 -3.42 -5.87
N CYS A 12 6.42 -4.67 -5.38
CA CYS A 12 5.58 -5.72 -5.91
C CYS A 12 4.10 -5.40 -5.72
N ILE A 13 3.69 -4.86 -4.58
CA ILE A 13 2.32 -4.39 -4.33
C ILE A 13 1.99 -3.21 -5.24
N ASN A 14 2.84 -2.19 -5.36
CA ASN A 14 2.56 -1.03 -6.23
C ASN A 14 2.57 -1.40 -7.73
N LYS A 15 3.46 -2.31 -8.17
CA LYS A 15 3.52 -2.80 -9.56
C LYS A 15 2.37 -3.77 -9.84
N ARG A 16 1.97 -4.58 -8.87
CA ARG A 16 0.74 -5.41 -8.94
C ARG A 16 -0.53 -4.57 -8.89
N ILE A 17 -0.64 -3.49 -8.13
CA ILE A 17 -1.89 -2.70 -8.07
C ILE A 17 -2.24 -2.10 -9.44
N GLY A 18 -1.24 -1.75 -10.26
CA GLY A 18 -1.46 -1.28 -11.64
C GLY A 18 -1.76 -2.39 -12.67
N ASP A 19 -1.17 -3.58 -12.50
CA ASP A 19 -1.23 -4.68 -13.49
C ASP A 19 -2.12 -5.88 -13.06
N LEU A 20 -2.48 -6.00 -11.78
CA LEU A 20 -3.10 -7.18 -11.15
C LEU A 20 -4.58 -7.01 -10.79
N MET A 21 -5.17 -5.80 -10.87
CA MET A 21 -6.62 -5.64 -10.74
C MET A 21 -7.32 -5.94 -12.08
N LYS A 22 -7.24 -7.20 -12.50
CA LYS A 22 -8.01 -7.74 -13.63
C LYS A 22 -8.70 -9.03 -13.17
N PHE A 23 -9.88 -8.90 -12.59
CA PHE A 23 -10.87 -9.95 -12.47
C PHE A 23 -11.69 -10.01 -13.78
N SER A 24 -12.53 -11.03 -13.89
CA SER A 24 -13.35 -11.27 -15.07
C SER A 24 -14.81 -10.97 -14.74
N GLY A 25 -15.26 -9.73 -14.99
CA GLY A 25 -16.68 -9.38 -14.81
C GLY A 25 -17.02 -7.91 -15.03
N LYS A 26 -18.31 -7.61 -15.28
CA LYS A 26 -18.80 -6.23 -15.42
C LYS A 26 -18.70 -5.42 -14.12
N PHE A 27 -18.82 -6.09 -12.98
CA PHE A 27 -18.81 -5.48 -11.65
C PHE A 27 -17.44 -4.89 -11.31
N GLU A 28 -16.39 -5.68 -11.45
CA GLU A 28 -15.03 -5.27 -11.07
C GLU A 28 -14.47 -4.19 -12.00
N ASN A 29 -14.88 -4.19 -13.27
CA ASN A 29 -14.59 -3.07 -14.18
C ASN A 29 -15.05 -1.72 -13.61
N GLN A 30 -16.22 -1.65 -12.95
CA GLN A 30 -16.71 -0.39 -12.38
C GLN A 30 -15.89 0.07 -11.18
N TYR A 31 -15.51 -0.85 -10.30
CA TYR A 31 -14.68 -0.54 -9.13
C TYR A 31 -13.26 -0.15 -9.52
N ASN A 32 -12.68 -0.84 -10.50
CA ASN A 32 -11.37 -0.50 -11.05
C ASN A 32 -11.40 0.82 -11.82
N GLU A 33 -12.46 1.09 -12.58
CA GLU A 33 -12.63 2.36 -13.26
C GLU A 33 -12.69 3.51 -12.24
N PHE A 34 -13.50 3.36 -11.19
CA PHE A 34 -13.56 4.33 -10.11
C PHE A 34 -12.19 4.51 -9.42
N TRP A 35 -11.53 3.40 -9.08
CA TRP A 35 -10.20 3.41 -8.46
C TRP A 35 -9.19 4.15 -9.33
N ASN A 36 -9.14 3.85 -10.62
CA ASN A 36 -8.20 4.47 -11.56
C ASN A 36 -8.50 5.95 -11.79
N ASN A 37 -9.77 6.32 -11.95
CA ASN A 37 -10.18 7.68 -12.29
C ASN A 37 -10.13 8.63 -11.10
N VAL A 38 -10.39 8.13 -9.88
CA VAL A 38 -10.46 8.94 -8.66
C VAL A 38 -9.22 8.76 -7.80
N VAL A 39 -8.96 7.53 -7.36
CA VAL A 39 -7.95 7.24 -6.32
C VAL A 39 -6.54 7.31 -6.89
N VAL A 40 -6.27 6.62 -8.01
CA VAL A 40 -4.95 6.61 -8.65
C VAL A 40 -4.58 7.99 -9.18
N LEU A 41 -5.55 8.74 -9.70
CA LEU A 41 -5.32 10.11 -10.15
C LEU A 41 -4.89 11.00 -8.99
N ALA A 42 -5.60 10.95 -7.85
CA ALA A 42 -5.22 11.69 -6.65
C ALA A 42 -3.84 11.26 -6.12
N TYR A 43 -3.56 9.96 -6.07
CA TYR A 43 -2.25 9.41 -5.68
C TYR A 43 -1.11 10.00 -6.53
N LYS A 44 -1.29 10.04 -7.86
CA LYS A 44 -0.28 10.58 -8.78
C LYS A 44 0.04 12.05 -8.48
N GLN A 45 -0.97 12.85 -8.14
CA GLN A 45 -0.81 14.26 -7.80
C GLN A 45 -0.09 14.46 -6.46
N ILE A 46 -0.46 13.67 -5.44
CA ILE A 46 0.23 13.68 -4.13
C ILE A 46 1.72 13.30 -4.29
N LYS A 47 2.01 12.29 -5.12
CA LYS A 47 3.38 11.87 -5.40
C LYS A 47 4.16 12.92 -6.21
N ALA A 48 3.50 13.62 -7.13
CA ALA A 48 4.10 14.72 -7.87
C ALA A 48 4.51 15.85 -6.93
N TYR A 49 3.64 16.23 -5.98
CA TYR A 49 3.97 17.19 -4.92
C TYR A 49 5.22 16.76 -4.15
N ALA A 50 5.28 15.51 -3.69
CA ALA A 50 6.44 14.99 -2.93
C ALA A 50 7.76 15.07 -3.71
N LYS A 51 7.72 14.87 -5.03
CA LYS A 51 8.91 15.00 -5.90
C LYS A 51 9.36 16.45 -6.05
N ILE A 52 8.42 17.39 -6.11
CA ILE A 52 8.72 18.83 -6.23
C ILE A 52 9.28 19.34 -4.90
N SER A 53 8.65 19.00 -3.78
CA SER A 53 9.07 19.44 -2.44
C SER A 53 10.44 18.90 -2.03
N ALA A 54 10.89 17.78 -2.61
CA ALA A 54 12.19 17.19 -2.34
C ALA A 54 13.36 17.88 -3.07
N LYS A 55 13.11 18.70 -4.10
CA LYS A 55 14.16 19.36 -4.88
C LYS A 55 14.37 20.79 -4.39
N PRO A 56 15.60 21.21 -4.04
CA PRO A 56 15.92 22.61 -3.74
C PRO A 56 15.74 23.43 -5.03
N SER A 57 14.60 24.09 -5.14
CA SER A 57 14.22 24.87 -6.32
C SER A 57 14.89 26.23 -6.32
N PHE A 58 16.03 26.36 -7.00
CA PHE A 58 16.73 27.64 -7.16
C PHE A 58 16.12 28.57 -8.22
N PHE A 59 15.24 28.08 -9.11
CA PHE A 59 14.65 28.87 -10.21
C PHE A 59 13.16 28.60 -10.50
N SER A 60 12.42 28.02 -9.56
CA SER A 60 11.03 27.63 -9.80
C SER A 60 10.07 28.80 -9.55
N GLY A 61 10.11 29.81 -10.43
CA GLY A 61 9.07 30.84 -10.55
C GLY A 61 7.75 30.29 -11.13
N HIS A 62 7.34 29.08 -10.75
CA HIS A 62 6.15 28.42 -11.30
C HIS A 62 5.16 28.11 -10.19
N ASN A 63 4.05 28.83 -10.26
CA ASN A 63 2.79 28.71 -9.54
C ASN A 63 2.11 27.35 -9.77
N TYR A 64 2.81 26.22 -9.63
CA TYR A 64 2.16 24.95 -9.38
C TYR A 64 1.80 24.90 -7.90
N THR A 65 0.80 25.67 -7.52
CA THR A 65 0.03 25.42 -6.30
C THR A 65 -0.75 24.14 -6.55
N VAL A 66 -0.06 22.99 -6.51
CA VAL A 66 -0.71 21.71 -6.34
C VAL A 66 -1.47 21.85 -5.04
N ASP A 67 -2.80 21.92 -5.13
CA ASP A 67 -3.67 21.92 -3.95
C ASP A 67 -3.59 20.53 -3.31
N LEU A 68 -2.54 20.35 -2.52
CA LEU A 68 -2.22 19.10 -1.86
C LEU A 68 -3.40 18.64 -1.00
N ASN A 69 -4.05 19.57 -0.29
CA ASN A 69 -5.17 19.24 0.57
C ASN A 69 -6.35 18.73 -0.26
N HIS A 70 -6.66 19.35 -1.40
CA HIS A 70 -7.66 18.83 -2.33
C HIS A 70 -7.34 17.40 -2.77
N TRP A 71 -6.10 17.11 -3.17
CA TRP A 71 -5.73 15.76 -3.63
C TRP A 71 -5.72 14.72 -2.52
N VAL A 72 -5.27 15.08 -1.31
CA VAL A 72 -5.32 14.22 -0.14
C VAL A 72 -6.77 13.89 0.23
N ASN A 73 -7.66 14.90 0.25
CA ASN A 73 -9.08 14.69 0.49
C ASN A 73 -9.68 13.76 -0.57
N LYS A 74 -9.43 14.02 -1.86
CA LYS A 74 -9.93 13.20 -2.97
C LYS A 74 -9.46 11.75 -2.88
N TYR A 75 -8.21 11.51 -2.49
CA TYR A 75 -7.70 10.16 -2.26
C TYR A 75 -8.44 9.48 -1.10
N CYS A 76 -8.53 10.14 0.06
CA CYS A 76 -9.15 9.58 1.26
C CYS A 76 -10.66 9.31 1.04
N ASP A 77 -11.39 10.27 0.47
CA ASP A 77 -12.82 10.15 0.19
C ASP A 77 -13.08 9.05 -0.85
N GLY A 78 -12.28 8.98 -1.91
CA GLY A 78 -12.38 7.94 -2.92
C GLY A 78 -12.12 6.55 -2.33
N ALA A 79 -11.06 6.40 -1.55
CA ALA A 79 -10.73 5.14 -0.89
C ALA A 79 -11.83 4.69 0.08
N LEU A 80 -12.31 5.58 0.95
CA LEU A 80 -13.39 5.27 1.89
C LEU A 80 -14.70 4.93 1.18
N SER A 81 -15.07 5.68 0.15
CA SER A 81 -16.27 5.42 -0.65
C SER A 81 -16.22 4.01 -1.27
N LEU A 82 -15.08 3.64 -1.86
CA LEU A 82 -14.90 2.33 -2.45
C LEU A 82 -14.97 1.20 -1.41
N LEU A 83 -14.24 1.33 -0.29
CA LEU A 83 -14.26 0.33 0.79
C LEU A 83 -15.66 0.16 1.40
N ASN A 84 -16.37 1.27 1.64
CA ASN A 84 -17.73 1.24 2.19
C ASN A 84 -18.73 0.60 1.20
N ASN A 85 -18.62 0.92 -0.09
CA ASN A 85 -19.49 0.32 -1.11
C ASN A 85 -19.25 -1.18 -1.25
N LEU A 86 -17.98 -1.61 -1.29
CA LEU A 86 -17.61 -3.03 -1.33
C LEU A 86 -18.12 -3.77 -0.09
N SER A 87 -17.85 -3.24 1.11
CA SER A 87 -18.29 -3.85 2.37
C SER A 87 -19.82 -4.01 2.44
N ARG A 88 -20.58 -2.97 2.04
CA ARG A 88 -22.04 -3.01 2.03
C ARG A 88 -22.60 -4.00 1.02
N GLN A 89 -21.97 -4.12 -0.15
CA GLN A 89 -22.44 -5.02 -1.22
C GLN A 89 -21.91 -6.45 -1.06
N LEU A 90 -20.98 -6.69 -0.13
CA LEU A 90 -20.35 -7.98 0.07
C LEU A 90 -21.34 -9.16 0.19
N PRO A 91 -22.47 -9.04 0.93
CA PRO A 91 -23.46 -10.11 1.02
C PRO A 91 -24.21 -10.41 -0.28
N LEU A 92 -24.18 -9.48 -1.24
CA LEU A 92 -24.92 -9.52 -2.50
C LEU A 92 -24.12 -10.16 -3.63
N PHE A 93 -22.83 -10.47 -3.42
CA PHE A 93 -22.02 -11.17 -4.41
C PHE A 93 -22.29 -12.66 -4.40
N ASP A 94 -22.34 -13.24 -5.61
CA ASP A 94 -22.38 -14.69 -5.80
C ASP A 94 -21.09 -15.34 -5.26
N ASP A 95 -19.94 -14.69 -5.50
CA ASP A 95 -18.62 -15.10 -5.02
C ASP A 95 -18.15 -14.21 -3.87
N LYS A 96 -18.59 -14.54 -2.66
CA LYS A 96 -18.32 -13.76 -1.44
C LYS A 96 -16.87 -13.81 -1.01
N ASP A 97 -16.21 -14.97 -1.17
CA ASP A 97 -14.83 -15.17 -0.74
C ASP A 97 -13.89 -14.29 -1.57
N ASN A 98 -14.10 -14.25 -2.88
CA ASN A 98 -13.33 -13.40 -3.76
C ASN A 98 -13.59 -11.90 -3.52
N ALA A 99 -14.85 -11.51 -3.30
CA ALA A 99 -15.19 -10.13 -2.95
C ALA A 99 -14.58 -9.69 -1.60
N ALA A 100 -14.56 -10.58 -0.60
CA ALA A 100 -13.92 -10.34 0.68
C ALA A 100 -12.40 -10.20 0.53
N LEU A 101 -11.77 -11.08 -0.25
CA LEU A 101 -10.35 -10.97 -0.58
C LEU A 101 -10.02 -9.65 -1.27
N TYR A 102 -10.85 -9.21 -2.23
CA TYR A 102 -10.67 -7.93 -2.91
C TYR A 102 -10.79 -6.74 -1.95
N LEU A 103 -11.77 -6.77 -1.04
CA LEU A 103 -11.93 -5.75 -0.01
C LEU A 103 -10.69 -5.65 0.88
N GLU A 104 -10.17 -6.78 1.37
CA GLU A 104 -8.98 -6.82 2.23
C GLU A 104 -7.72 -6.35 1.49
N GLN A 105 -7.53 -6.76 0.23
CA GLN A 105 -6.42 -6.28 -0.59
C GLN A 105 -6.49 -4.77 -0.80
N THR A 106 -7.69 -4.24 -1.08
CA THR A 106 -7.89 -2.80 -1.28
C THR A 106 -7.63 -2.03 0.01
N LYS A 107 -8.11 -2.54 1.14
CA LYS A 107 -7.86 -1.98 2.48
C LYS A 107 -6.35 -1.94 2.79
N ALA A 108 -5.63 -3.03 2.56
CA ALA A 108 -4.19 -3.09 2.77
C ALA A 108 -3.43 -2.09 1.88
N ALA A 109 -3.85 -1.93 0.62
CA ALA A 109 -3.26 -0.95 -0.29
C ALA A 109 -3.46 0.50 0.22
N VAL A 110 -4.68 0.85 0.63
CA VAL A 110 -5.00 2.17 1.19
C VAL A 110 -4.17 2.45 2.44
N VAL A 111 -4.10 1.50 3.38
CA VAL A 111 -3.27 1.65 4.59
C VAL A 111 -1.80 1.86 4.23
N GLY A 112 -1.27 1.07 3.29
CA GLY A 112 0.11 1.17 2.84
C GLY A 112 0.42 2.53 2.22
N ASP A 113 -0.48 3.08 1.41
CA ASP A 113 -0.31 4.38 0.77
C ASP A 113 -0.45 5.54 1.75
N LEU A 114 -1.47 5.53 2.62
CA LEU A 114 -1.66 6.55 3.65
C LEU A 114 -0.48 6.59 4.62
N THR A 115 0.06 5.44 5.01
CA THR A 115 1.27 5.35 5.83
C THR A 115 2.47 6.00 5.11
N LYS A 116 2.67 5.73 3.82
CA LYS A 116 3.72 6.39 3.03
C LYS A 116 3.48 7.89 2.97
N PHE A 117 2.26 8.35 2.71
CA PHE A 117 1.91 9.76 2.62
C PHE A 117 2.25 10.50 3.90
N LYS A 118 1.93 9.92 5.06
CA LYS A 118 2.28 10.47 6.37
C LYS A 118 3.79 10.73 6.51
N THR A 119 4.64 9.84 5.99
CA THR A 119 6.11 10.00 6.10
C THR A 119 6.63 11.23 5.35
N PHE A 120 6.14 11.52 4.14
CA PHE A 120 6.67 12.61 3.33
C PHE A 120 5.85 13.91 3.42
N LEU A 121 4.61 13.84 3.91
CA LEU A 121 3.75 15.00 4.17
C LEU A 121 3.79 15.47 5.63
N HIS A 122 4.73 14.98 6.45
CA HIS A 122 4.81 15.28 7.89
C HIS A 122 4.82 16.78 8.25
N LYS A 123 5.16 17.68 7.32
CA LYS A 123 5.14 19.14 7.51
C LYS A 123 3.79 19.79 7.19
N GLN A 124 2.84 19.04 6.65
CA GLN A 124 1.53 19.51 6.17
C GLN A 124 0.45 19.08 7.16
N SER A 125 0.29 19.84 8.24
CA SER A 125 -0.56 19.46 9.39
C SER A 125 -1.99 19.07 9.00
N ILE A 126 -2.62 19.84 8.10
CA ILE A 126 -3.99 19.57 7.62
C ILE A 126 -4.05 18.23 6.86
N ALA A 127 -3.13 17.99 5.93
CA ALA A 127 -3.06 16.75 5.18
C ALA A 127 -2.79 15.54 6.09
N VAL A 128 -1.88 15.68 7.07
CA VAL A 128 -1.57 14.63 8.05
C VAL A 128 -2.79 14.31 8.90
N ALA A 129 -3.50 15.31 9.42
CA ALA A 129 -4.71 15.10 10.21
C ALA A 129 -5.78 14.33 9.42
N ARG A 130 -5.97 14.67 8.13
CA ARG A 130 -6.90 13.93 7.27
C ARG A 130 -6.46 12.47 7.04
N ILE A 131 -5.16 12.24 6.83
CA ILE A 131 -4.59 10.90 6.66
C ILE A 131 -4.79 10.07 7.93
N GLU A 132 -4.53 10.64 9.11
CA GLU A 132 -4.71 9.96 10.40
C GLU A 132 -6.17 9.59 10.66
N GLN A 133 -7.09 10.52 10.42
CA GLN A 133 -8.53 10.26 10.50
C GLN A 133 -8.95 9.11 9.58
N THR A 134 -8.41 9.07 8.36
CA THR A 134 -8.74 8.02 7.40
C THR A 134 -8.15 6.67 7.84
N LEU A 135 -6.92 6.67 8.35
CA LEU A 135 -6.27 5.47 8.90
C LEU A 135 -7.05 4.91 10.10
N SER A 136 -7.59 5.74 11.00
CA SER A 136 -8.39 5.25 12.13
C SER A 136 -9.70 4.60 11.71
N ILE A 137 -10.27 5.01 10.57
CA ILE A 137 -11.50 4.41 10.02
C ILE A 137 -11.17 3.08 9.32
N VAL A 138 -10.13 3.07 8.49
CA VAL A 138 -9.78 1.90 7.67
C VAL A 138 -9.13 0.79 8.50
N ASN A 139 -8.30 1.16 9.46
CA ASN A 139 -7.62 0.25 10.36
C ASN A 139 -7.95 0.63 11.81
N PRO A 140 -9.17 0.30 12.29
CA PRO A 140 -9.50 0.50 13.68
C PRO A 140 -8.52 -0.36 14.47
N VAL A 141 -7.61 0.28 15.19
CA VAL A 141 -6.85 -0.39 16.25
C VAL A 141 -7.93 -0.90 17.18
N VAL A 142 -8.08 -2.23 17.26
CA VAL A 142 -8.92 -2.84 18.28
C VAL A 142 -8.26 -2.46 19.60
N VAL A 143 -8.72 -1.36 20.18
CA VAL A 143 -8.42 -1.04 21.57
C VAL A 143 -9.17 -2.14 22.31
N SER A 144 -8.44 -3.21 22.64
CA SER A 144 -8.94 -4.19 23.58
C SER A 144 -9.27 -3.41 24.84
N ASP A 145 -10.55 -3.35 25.18
CA ASP A 145 -11.03 -2.86 26.48
C ASP A 145 -10.45 -3.79 27.56
N THR A 146 -9.18 -3.58 27.90
CA THR A 146 -8.54 -4.19 29.05
C THR A 146 -9.05 -3.44 30.27
N GLU A 147 -10.15 -3.95 30.79
CA GLU A 147 -10.52 -4.00 32.21
C GLU A 147 -10.35 -2.70 33.02
N MET A 148 -11.44 -1.95 33.15
CA MET A 148 -11.74 -1.27 34.42
C MET A 148 -12.99 -1.90 35.03
N ASN A 149 -12.80 -3.04 35.68
CA ASN A 149 -13.72 -3.49 36.72
C ASN A 149 -13.18 -2.96 38.06
N GLU A 150 -13.80 -1.89 38.56
CA GLU A 150 -13.87 -1.62 40.00
C GLU A 150 -14.62 -2.77 40.67
N VAL A 151 -14.06 -3.39 41.72
CA VAL A 151 -14.63 -3.48 43.08
C VAL A 151 -13.51 -3.99 44.01
N GLY A 152 -13.28 -3.27 45.11
CA GLY A 152 -12.25 -3.63 46.09
C GLY A 152 -12.55 -4.93 46.86
N ALA A 153 -11.48 -5.66 47.16
CA ALA A 153 -11.33 -6.44 48.37
C ALA A 153 -9.84 -6.75 48.58
N GLU A 154 -9.40 -6.45 49.79
CA GLU A 154 -8.11 -6.70 50.40
C GLU A 154 -7.71 -8.19 50.30
N PHE A 155 -6.61 -8.50 49.60
CA PHE A 155 -5.82 -9.71 49.88
C PHE A 155 -4.39 -9.56 49.34
N THR A 156 -3.43 -9.70 50.26
CA THR A 156 -1.99 -9.71 50.02
C THR A 156 -1.58 -11.10 49.56
N GLU A 157 -1.05 -11.23 48.34
CA GLU A 157 -0.16 -12.36 48.04
C GLU A 157 0.88 -11.98 46.98
N GLU A 158 2.13 -12.21 47.36
CA GLU A 158 3.36 -11.98 46.62
C GLU A 158 3.47 -13.00 45.47
N VAL A 159 3.36 -12.55 44.22
CA VAL A 159 3.58 -13.41 43.04
C VAL A 159 4.46 -12.68 42.02
N THR A 160 5.62 -13.29 41.79
CA THR A 160 6.65 -13.00 40.78
C THR A 160 6.08 -12.77 39.37
N PRO A 161 6.58 -11.77 38.61
CA PRO A 161 6.17 -11.60 37.22
C PRO A 161 6.90 -12.60 36.31
N GLN A 162 6.16 -13.57 35.75
CA GLN A 162 6.53 -14.22 34.50
C GLN A 162 5.83 -13.49 33.36
N GLU A 163 6.60 -12.75 32.57
CA GLU A 163 6.18 -12.21 31.27
C GLU A 163 5.79 -13.37 30.34
N THR A 164 4.49 -13.57 30.15
CA THR A 164 3.96 -14.34 29.03
C THR A 164 3.55 -13.36 27.93
N ILE A 165 4.39 -13.29 26.90
CA ILE A 165 4.13 -12.58 25.65
C ILE A 165 2.85 -13.17 25.03
N PRO A 166 1.87 -12.34 24.60
CA PRO A 166 0.60 -12.83 24.08
C PRO A 166 0.79 -13.72 22.84
N SER A 167 0.15 -14.89 22.90
CA SER A 167 0.18 -16.03 21.97
C SER A 167 -0.26 -15.74 20.52
N THR A 168 -0.52 -14.50 20.14
CA THR A 168 -0.97 -14.11 18.79
C THR A 168 0.18 -14.00 17.78
N PHE A 169 1.41 -13.74 18.23
CA PHE A 169 2.57 -13.61 17.33
C PHE A 169 3.04 -14.97 16.80
N VAL A 170 2.92 -16.01 17.62
CA VAL A 170 3.27 -17.40 17.26
C VAL A 170 2.36 -17.94 16.16
N THR A 171 1.11 -17.50 16.11
CA THR A 171 0.15 -17.90 15.06
C THR A 171 0.51 -17.32 13.70
N ILE A 172 0.92 -16.04 13.65
CA ILE A 172 1.27 -15.36 12.40
C ILE A 172 2.53 -15.95 11.76
N GLU A 173 3.53 -16.29 12.57
CA GLU A 173 4.77 -16.90 12.07
C GLU A 173 4.53 -18.31 11.51
N LYS A 174 3.64 -19.07 12.14
CA LYS A 174 3.23 -20.39 11.66
C LYS A 174 2.47 -20.30 10.32
N ASP A 175 1.48 -19.41 10.23
CA ASP A 175 0.69 -19.21 9.02
C ASP A 175 1.57 -18.72 7.85
N TRP A 176 2.57 -17.88 8.15
CA TRP A 176 3.55 -17.41 7.17
C TRP A 176 4.46 -18.54 6.67
N ASN A 177 4.96 -19.39 7.57
CA ASN A 177 5.83 -20.50 7.20
C ASN A 177 5.07 -21.56 6.38
N GLU A 178 3.81 -21.84 6.72
CA GLU A 178 2.95 -22.73 5.92
C GLU A 178 2.67 -22.14 4.53
N PHE A 179 2.40 -20.84 4.43
CA PHE A 179 2.24 -20.17 3.15
C PHE A 179 3.51 -20.23 2.29
N MET A 180 4.68 -19.91 2.87
CA MET A 180 5.96 -19.93 2.15
C MET A 180 6.31 -21.33 1.67
N LYS A 181 6.04 -22.36 2.49
CA LYS A 181 6.22 -23.76 2.09
C LYS A 181 5.34 -24.13 0.90
N GLY A 182 4.09 -23.69 0.86
CA GLY A 182 3.20 -23.89 -0.29
C GLY A 182 3.66 -23.17 -1.57
N VAL A 183 4.33 -22.02 -1.42
CA VAL A 183 4.93 -21.29 -2.56
C VAL A 183 6.17 -22.02 -3.08
N GLU A 184 7.03 -22.54 -2.20
CA GLU A 184 8.22 -23.31 -2.57
C GLU A 184 7.87 -24.60 -3.31
N GLU A 185 6.86 -25.33 -2.82
CA GLU A 185 6.38 -26.57 -3.45
C GLU A 185 5.73 -26.31 -4.83
N LYS A 186 5.00 -25.20 -4.96
CA LYS A 186 4.24 -24.90 -6.18
C LYS A 186 5.05 -24.16 -7.25
N TYR A 187 6.06 -23.39 -6.85
CA TYR A 187 6.85 -22.53 -7.74
C TYR A 187 8.35 -22.56 -7.44
N PRO A 188 9.02 -23.73 -7.52
CA PRO A 188 10.43 -23.86 -7.14
C PRO A 188 11.35 -22.96 -7.98
N SER A 189 11.04 -22.73 -9.25
CA SER A 189 11.81 -21.86 -10.14
C SER A 189 11.71 -20.37 -9.81
N LEU A 190 10.68 -19.96 -9.05
CA LEU A 190 10.47 -18.57 -8.65
C LEU A 190 11.36 -18.20 -7.47
N LEU A 191 11.68 -19.16 -6.60
CA LEU A 191 12.63 -18.99 -5.51
C LEU A 191 14.07 -18.90 -6.05
N ASP A 192 14.44 -19.74 -7.02
CA ASP A 192 15.75 -19.66 -7.69
C ASP A 192 15.94 -18.33 -8.43
N MET A 193 14.88 -17.82 -9.06
CA MET A 193 14.92 -16.51 -9.73
C MET A 193 15.03 -15.33 -8.74
N LEU A 194 14.57 -15.49 -7.49
CA LEU A 194 14.66 -14.48 -6.43
C LEU A 194 15.99 -14.53 -5.67
N MET A 195 16.60 -15.71 -5.57
CA MET A 195 17.86 -15.93 -4.86
C MET A 195 19.10 -15.79 -5.75
N THR A 196 18.93 -15.82 -7.08
CA THR A 196 20.03 -15.56 -8.01
C THR A 196 20.20 -14.04 -8.23
N PRO A 197 21.36 -13.46 -7.87
CA PRO A 197 21.63 -12.06 -8.14
C PRO A 197 21.66 -11.83 -9.67
N PRO A 198 21.13 -10.70 -10.16
CA PRO A 198 21.05 -10.44 -11.60
C PRO A 198 22.46 -10.41 -12.21
N THR A 199 22.71 -11.32 -13.14
CA THR A 199 23.91 -11.32 -13.96
C THR A 199 23.83 -10.17 -14.96
N ASN A 200 24.62 -9.13 -14.72
CA ASN A 200 24.79 -8.01 -15.65
C ASN A 200 25.34 -8.54 -16.99
N THR A 201 24.44 -8.77 -17.93
CA THR A 201 24.80 -9.12 -19.30
C THR A 201 25.07 -7.81 -20.03
N SER A 202 26.35 -7.49 -20.15
CA SER A 202 26.85 -6.39 -20.96
C SER A 202 26.68 -6.74 -22.44
N SER A 203 25.74 -6.09 -23.13
CA SER A 203 25.59 -6.18 -24.58
C SER A 203 25.95 -4.86 -25.26
N SER A 204 27.14 -4.89 -25.85
CA SER A 204 27.67 -4.29 -27.07
C SER A 204 26.94 -3.11 -27.73
N GLN A 205 27.74 -2.05 -27.92
CA GLN A 205 27.54 -0.95 -28.87
C GLN A 205 27.23 -1.48 -30.29
N THR A 206 26.22 -0.88 -30.93
CA THR A 206 26.10 -0.86 -32.39
C THR A 206 26.17 0.59 -32.84
N SER A 207 27.20 0.91 -33.61
CA SER A 207 27.39 2.15 -34.34
C SER A 207 26.47 2.18 -35.55
N PHE A 208 25.64 3.22 -35.68
CA PHE A 208 24.97 3.58 -36.92
C PHE A 208 25.55 4.91 -37.39
N ASP A 209 26.44 4.84 -38.37
CA ASP A 209 26.66 5.91 -39.33
C ASP A 209 25.44 5.98 -40.24
N ASP A 210 24.88 7.17 -40.48
CA ASP A 210 24.31 7.46 -41.78
C ASP A 210 24.25 8.96 -42.05
N SER A 211 24.96 9.35 -43.11
CA SER A 211 24.99 10.70 -43.67
C SER A 211 23.75 10.96 -44.50
N MET A 212 23.12 12.13 -44.34
CA MET A 212 22.32 12.72 -45.41
C MET A 212 22.61 14.21 -45.53
N THR A 213 23.25 14.55 -46.64
CA THR A 213 23.37 15.87 -47.22
C THR A 213 22.04 16.30 -47.82
N PHE A 214 21.52 17.48 -47.44
CA PHE A 214 20.45 18.16 -48.17
C PHE A 214 21.02 19.42 -48.82
N GLY A 215 20.97 19.45 -50.15
CA GLY A 215 21.27 20.62 -50.97
C GLY A 215 20.05 21.55 -51.02
N PHE A 216 20.30 22.85 -50.90
CA PHE A 216 19.33 23.91 -51.19
C PHE A 216 19.64 24.49 -52.58
N ASN A 217 18.61 24.58 -53.41
CA ASN A 217 18.48 25.58 -54.47
C ASN A 217 17.56 26.69 -53.97
#